data_AF-A0A8R2A845-F1
#
_entry.id   AF-A0A8R2A845-F1
#
_cell.length_a   1.000
_cell.length_b   1.000
_cell.length_c   1.000
_cell.angle_alpha   90.00
_cell.angle_beta   90.00
_cell.angle_gamma   90.00
#
_symmetry.space_group_name_H-M   'P 1'
#
loop_
_entity.id
_entity.type
_entity.pdbx_description
1 polymer ?
#
loop_
_entity_poly.entity_id
_entity_poly.type
_entity_poly.pdbx_seq_one_letter_code
_entity_poly.pdbx_strand_id
1 'polypeptide(L)'
;MSTTFNMDPNYWDTLAINELFEPNFTYPNMNIIKCLSRYNAALLIVDTNEMWNKYLTTMVKLISNAGITEIHKLALIKVSIHCAHKKKKLTPSHYIHLIYNSKGSMTLDFLDWAIEAYPNDTRILEVNINFKLTNKDELIAYELFKENAYKVSSTLWLIVIKYFLNKPQIWHIFNMAFGDESVCCNEVKKKLAKEYLLWLSKNKSLNDARNAYLLLNTNNSCDASLCKTMVNLENRQQIIDVSRLGSILH
;
A
#
# COMPACT_ATOMS: atom_id res chain seq x y z
N MET A 1 -23.48 4.62 47.72
CA MET A 1 -22.03 4.31 47.65
C MET A 1 -21.56 4.69 46.26
N SER A 2 -20.64 5.66 46.15
CA SER A 2 -20.03 6.02 44.86
C SER A 2 -19.02 4.93 44.53
N THR A 3 -19.39 3.95 43.71
CA THR A 3 -18.42 3.04 43.11
C THR A 3 -17.58 3.84 42.12
N THR A 4 -16.42 4.32 42.56
CA THR A 4 -15.40 4.88 41.66
C THR A 4 -14.89 3.75 40.79
N PHE A 5 -15.40 3.69 39.56
CA PHE A 5 -14.90 2.78 38.55
C PHE A 5 -13.44 3.10 38.23
N ASN A 6 -12.64 2.07 37.95
CA ASN A 6 -11.24 2.25 37.60
C ASN A 6 -11.15 3.00 36.25
N MET A 7 -10.39 4.09 36.21
CA MET A 7 -10.22 4.93 35.03
C MET A 7 -8.97 4.58 34.19
N ASP A 8 -8.16 3.61 34.62
CA ASP A 8 -6.95 3.19 33.91
C ASP A 8 -7.28 2.28 32.70
N PRO A 9 -6.95 2.68 31.46
CA PRO A 9 -7.12 1.84 30.28
C PRO A 9 -6.39 0.49 30.36
N ASN A 10 -5.25 0.40 31.05
CA ASN A 10 -4.47 -0.83 31.16
C ASN A 10 -5.18 -1.90 32.00
N TYR A 11 -5.89 -1.47 33.05
CA TYR A 11 -6.72 -2.35 33.85
C TYR A 11 -7.80 -3.02 32.99
N TRP A 12 -8.53 -2.22 32.21
CA TRP A 12 -9.61 -2.70 31.35
C TRP A 12 -9.12 -3.59 30.21
N ASP A 13 -7.99 -3.23 29.61
CA ASP A 13 -7.33 -4.02 28.55
C ASP A 13 -6.90 -5.40 29.06
N THR A 14 -6.25 -5.45 30.22
CA THR A 14 -5.88 -6.71 30.88
C THR A 14 -7.12 -7.56 31.16
N LEU A 15 -8.17 -6.95 31.71
CA LEU A 15 -9.41 -7.63 32.03
C LEU A 15 -10.08 -8.20 30.77
N ALA A 16 -10.14 -7.43 29.69
CA ALA A 16 -10.71 -7.88 28.42
C ALA A 16 -9.88 -8.97 27.74
N ILE A 17 -8.55 -8.90 27.82
CA ILE A 17 -7.65 -9.92 27.27
C ILE A 17 -7.77 -11.23 28.04
N ASN A 18 -7.91 -11.20 29.36
CA ASN A 18 -8.09 -12.41 30.16
C ASN A 18 -9.31 -13.23 29.73
N GLU A 19 -10.41 -12.57 29.36
CA GLU A 19 -11.62 -13.24 28.83
C GLU A 19 -11.33 -14.04 27.54
N LEU A 20 -10.29 -13.70 26.77
CA LEU A 20 -9.90 -14.47 25.57
C LEU A 20 -9.29 -15.83 25.92
N PHE A 21 -8.57 -15.89 27.05
CA PHE A 21 -7.79 -17.05 27.47
C PHE A 21 -8.46 -17.90 28.55
N GLU A 22 -9.61 -17.45 29.08
CA GLU A 22 -10.38 -18.27 30.00
C GLU A 22 -10.82 -19.58 29.34
N PRO A 23 -10.61 -20.74 30.00
CA PRO A 23 -11.11 -22.01 29.49
C PRO A 23 -12.64 -22.03 29.55
N ASN A 24 -13.30 -21.80 28.41
CA ASN A 24 -14.75 -22.00 28.27
C ASN A 24 -15.02 -23.20 27.36
N PHE A 25 -15.81 -24.14 27.87
CA PHE A 25 -16.03 -25.45 27.25
C PHE A 25 -17.34 -25.55 26.44
N THR A 26 -18.12 -24.47 26.31
CA THR A 26 -19.55 -24.59 25.96
C THR A 26 -19.95 -24.03 24.58
N TYR A 27 -19.33 -22.95 24.09
CA TYR A 27 -19.73 -22.32 22.81
C TYR A 27 -18.55 -21.78 22.00
N PRO A 28 -18.50 -22.04 20.67
CA PRO A 28 -17.53 -21.40 19.78
C PRO A 28 -17.60 -19.87 19.87
N ASN A 29 -16.45 -19.20 19.95
CA ASN A 29 -16.30 -17.73 20.01
C ASN A 29 -16.82 -17.02 21.28
N MET A 30 -17.27 -17.73 22.31
CA MET A 30 -17.77 -17.11 23.55
C MET A 30 -16.74 -16.18 24.20
N ASN A 31 -15.47 -16.60 24.22
CA ASN A 31 -14.36 -15.81 24.74
C ASN A 31 -14.21 -14.46 24.02
N ILE A 32 -14.46 -14.43 22.70
CA ILE A 32 -14.39 -13.20 21.91
C ILE A 32 -15.57 -12.30 22.25
N ILE A 33 -16.77 -12.84 22.40
CA ILE A 33 -17.95 -12.07 22.82
C ILE A 33 -17.72 -11.44 24.20
N LYS A 34 -17.18 -12.21 25.15
CA LYS A 34 -16.84 -11.72 26.49
C LYS A 34 -15.79 -10.61 26.43
N CYS A 35 -14.70 -10.83 25.70
CA CYS A 35 -13.66 -9.83 25.46
C CYS A 35 -14.24 -8.53 24.87
N LEU A 36 -15.04 -8.63 23.82
CA LEU A 36 -15.73 -7.50 23.20
C LEU A 36 -16.65 -6.77 24.19
N SER A 37 -17.41 -7.53 24.99
CA SER A 37 -18.29 -6.98 26.02
C SER A 37 -17.50 -6.17 27.07
N ARG A 38 -16.34 -6.67 27.51
CA ARG A 38 -15.47 -5.95 28.44
C ARG A 38 -14.90 -4.67 27.85
N TYR A 39 -14.45 -4.69 26.60
CA TYR A 39 -14.03 -3.46 25.92
C TYR A 39 -15.17 -2.45 25.79
N ASN A 40 -16.37 -2.91 25.41
CA ASN A 40 -17.54 -2.02 25.32
C ASN A 40 -17.92 -1.43 26.68
N ALA A 41 -17.88 -2.22 27.75
CA ALA A 41 -18.09 -1.73 29.12
C ALA A 41 -17.01 -0.72 29.54
N ALA A 42 -15.74 -1.00 29.23
CA ALA A 42 -14.63 -0.08 29.48
C ALA A 42 -14.85 1.25 28.77
N LEU A 43 -15.29 1.24 27.52
CA LEU A 43 -15.54 2.45 26.73
C LEU A 43 -16.74 3.28 27.22
N LEU A 44 -17.63 2.72 28.05
CA LEU A 44 -18.67 3.50 28.73
C LEU A 44 -18.12 4.31 29.92
N ILE A 45 -16.95 3.92 30.43
CA ILE A 45 -16.32 4.50 31.63
C ILE A 45 -15.10 5.35 31.24
N VAL A 46 -14.25 4.82 30.36
CA VAL A 46 -12.96 5.35 29.94
C VAL A 46 -12.95 5.51 28.40
N ASP A 47 -13.75 6.44 27.88
CA ASP A 47 -13.77 6.76 26.43
C ASP A 47 -12.57 7.64 26.03
N THR A 48 -11.37 7.06 26.05
CA THR A 48 -10.12 7.73 25.65
C THR A 48 -9.54 7.11 24.39
N ASN A 49 -8.72 7.88 23.66
CA ASN A 49 -8.00 7.37 22.48
C ASN A 49 -7.09 6.18 22.85
N GLU A 50 -6.51 6.18 24.05
CA GLU A 50 -5.70 5.06 24.53
C GLU A 50 -6.54 3.78 24.67
N MET A 51 -7.73 3.87 25.26
CA MET A 51 -8.63 2.72 25.41
C MET A 51 -9.08 2.18 24.04
N TRP A 52 -9.40 3.07 23.09
CA TRP A 52 -9.69 2.68 21.71
C TRP A 52 -8.50 2.02 21.01
N ASN A 53 -7.30 2.55 21.16
CA ASN A 53 -6.09 1.96 20.57
C ASN A 53 -5.88 0.52 21.08
N LYS A 54 -6.03 0.29 22.39
CA LYS A 54 -5.93 -1.04 23.01
C LYS A 54 -6.98 -2.00 22.45
N TYR A 55 -8.23 -1.56 22.44
CA TYR A 55 -9.35 -2.31 21.89
C TYR A 55 -9.12 -2.72 20.42
N LEU A 56 -8.79 -1.75 19.57
CA LEU A 56 -8.58 -1.97 18.14
C LEU A 56 -7.35 -2.82 17.85
N THR A 57 -6.28 -2.65 18.62
CA THR A 57 -5.07 -3.49 18.51
C THR A 57 -5.40 -4.95 18.77
N THR A 58 -6.20 -5.22 19.81
CA THR A 58 -6.66 -6.59 20.11
C THR A 58 -7.56 -7.13 18.99
N MET A 59 -8.47 -6.30 18.45
CA MET A 59 -9.31 -6.72 17.32
C MET A 59 -8.51 -7.10 16.08
N VAL A 60 -7.47 -6.32 15.74
CA VAL A 60 -6.63 -6.64 14.58
C VAL A 60 -5.89 -7.95 14.80
N LYS A 61 -5.31 -8.18 15.98
CA LYS A 61 -4.66 -9.47 16.32
C LYS A 61 -5.62 -10.65 16.15
N LEU A 62 -6.88 -10.49 16.57
CA LEU A 62 -7.89 -11.54 16.42
C LEU A 62 -8.25 -11.80 14.95
N ILE A 63 -8.26 -10.78 14.09
CA ILE A 63 -8.45 -10.92 12.64
C ILE A 63 -7.24 -11.62 12.02
N SER A 64 -6.02 -11.19 12.30
CA SER A 64 -4.79 -11.78 11.76
C SER A 64 -4.66 -13.27 12.08
N ASN A 65 -5.09 -13.66 13.28
CA ASN A 65 -5.05 -15.05 13.76
C ASN A 65 -6.25 -15.88 13.29
N ALA A 66 -7.26 -15.27 12.65
CA ALA A 66 -8.44 -15.99 12.22
C ALA A 66 -8.17 -16.81 10.96
N GLY A 67 -8.47 -18.11 11.01
CA GLY A 67 -8.49 -18.95 9.82
C GLY A 67 -9.58 -18.52 8.84
N ILE A 68 -9.45 -18.89 7.57
CA ILE A 68 -10.41 -18.58 6.49
C ILE A 68 -11.83 -19.12 6.82
N THR A 69 -11.92 -20.16 7.64
CA THR A 69 -13.17 -20.82 8.05
C THR A 69 -13.87 -20.15 9.25
N GLU A 70 -13.23 -19.18 9.92
CA GLU A 70 -13.76 -18.53 11.13
C GLU A 70 -14.71 -17.34 10.81
N ILE A 71 -15.62 -17.52 9.86
CA ILE A 71 -16.50 -16.46 9.31
C ILE A 71 -17.32 -15.77 10.42
N HIS A 72 -17.87 -16.54 11.36
CA HIS A 72 -18.69 -16.01 12.45
C HIS A 72 -17.89 -15.10 13.40
N LYS A 73 -16.65 -15.49 13.72
CA LYS A 73 -15.73 -14.67 14.52
C LYS A 73 -15.40 -13.36 13.80
N LEU A 74 -15.08 -13.47 12.52
CA LEU A 74 -14.78 -12.32 11.67
C LEU A 74 -15.97 -11.36 11.58
N ALA A 75 -17.21 -11.87 11.48
CA ALA A 75 -18.41 -11.05 11.48
C ALA A 75 -18.60 -10.26 12.80
N LEU A 76 -18.40 -10.92 13.95
CA LEU A 76 -18.49 -10.27 15.27
C LEU A 76 -17.46 -9.13 15.43
N ILE A 77 -16.22 -9.38 15.02
CA ILE A 77 -15.15 -8.38 15.07
C ILE A 77 -15.44 -7.22 14.10
N LYS A 78 -15.95 -7.52 12.89
CA LYS A 78 -16.31 -6.49 11.90
C LYS A 78 -17.39 -5.55 12.44
N VAL A 79 -18.43 -6.05 13.09
CA VAL A 79 -19.49 -5.22 13.70
C VAL A 79 -18.90 -4.27 14.74
N SER A 80 -17.98 -4.77 15.57
CA SER A 80 -17.30 -3.98 16.58
C SER A 80 -16.46 -2.85 15.98
N ILE A 81 -15.70 -3.13 14.93
CA ILE A 81 -14.90 -2.14 14.20
C ILE A 81 -15.80 -1.12 13.49
N HIS A 82 -16.92 -1.57 12.91
CA HIS A 82 -17.89 -0.67 12.29
C HIS A 82 -18.45 0.35 13.30
N CYS A 83 -18.74 -0.07 14.53
CA CYS A 83 -19.12 0.85 15.60
C CYS A 83 -18.02 1.88 15.89
N ALA A 84 -16.75 1.47 15.91
CA ALA A 84 -15.61 2.38 16.08
C ALA A 84 -15.50 3.39 14.93
N HIS A 85 -15.72 2.93 13.68
CA HIS A 85 -15.80 3.79 12.49
C HIS A 85 -16.91 4.83 12.63
N LYS A 86 -18.14 4.42 12.95
CA LYS A 86 -19.28 5.34 13.10
C LYS A 86 -19.11 6.35 14.24
N LYS A 87 -18.34 5.99 15.27
CA LYS A 87 -17.93 6.91 16.35
C LYS A 87 -16.72 7.79 16.00
N LYS A 88 -16.16 7.68 14.79
CA LYS A 88 -14.96 8.41 14.32
C LYS A 88 -13.72 8.18 15.20
N LYS A 89 -13.55 6.96 15.73
CA LYS A 89 -12.42 6.60 16.61
C LYS A 89 -11.30 5.88 15.87
N LEU A 90 -11.54 5.45 14.63
CA LEU A 90 -10.50 4.87 13.76
C LEU A 90 -9.63 5.99 13.18
N THR A 91 -8.33 5.78 13.20
CA THR A 91 -7.32 6.65 12.57
C THR A 91 -6.87 6.02 11.25
N PRO A 92 -6.20 6.76 10.36
CA PRO A 92 -5.68 6.16 9.14
C PRO A 92 -4.77 4.94 9.41
N SER A 93 -3.93 5.00 10.43
CA SER A 93 -3.06 3.87 10.82
C SER A 93 -3.87 2.62 11.21
N HIS A 94 -5.01 2.80 11.91
CA HIS A 94 -5.91 1.68 12.23
C HIS A 94 -6.47 1.04 10.96
N TYR A 95 -7.00 1.85 10.04
CA TYR A 95 -7.54 1.35 8.77
C TYR A 95 -6.50 0.60 7.94
N ILE A 96 -5.30 1.16 7.80
CA ILE A 96 -4.21 0.54 7.06
C ILE A 96 -3.88 -0.83 7.66
N HIS A 97 -3.79 -0.92 9.00
CA HIS A 97 -3.51 -2.18 9.67
C HIS A 97 -4.65 -3.20 9.47
N LEU A 98 -5.91 -2.76 9.53
CA LEU A 98 -7.08 -3.60 9.26
C LEU A 98 -7.10 -4.12 7.81
N ILE A 99 -6.80 -3.27 6.83
CA ILE A 99 -6.78 -3.63 5.41
C ILE A 99 -5.71 -4.69 5.15
N TYR A 100 -4.49 -4.53 5.66
CA TYR A 100 -3.41 -5.49 5.44
C TYR A 100 -3.59 -6.83 6.17
N ASN A 101 -4.39 -6.88 7.24
CA ASN A 101 -4.61 -8.10 8.01
C ASN A 101 -5.94 -8.80 7.71
N SER A 102 -6.81 -8.19 6.91
CA SER A 102 -8.08 -8.78 6.50
C SER A 102 -7.98 -9.48 5.15
N LYS A 103 -9.02 -10.24 4.78
CA LYS A 103 -9.13 -10.90 3.47
C LYS A 103 -10.56 -10.79 2.94
N GLY A 104 -10.69 -10.87 1.60
CA GLY A 104 -11.99 -10.95 0.93
C GLY A 104 -12.84 -9.70 1.11
N SER A 105 -14.16 -9.89 1.29
CA SER A 105 -15.13 -8.80 1.42
C SER A 105 -14.80 -7.84 2.57
N MET A 106 -14.31 -8.35 3.69
CA MET A 106 -13.95 -7.52 4.84
C MET A 106 -12.91 -6.45 4.50
N THR A 107 -11.93 -6.78 3.64
CA THR A 107 -10.91 -5.82 3.20
C THR A 107 -11.52 -4.69 2.38
N LEU A 108 -12.51 -5.01 1.54
CA LEU A 108 -13.26 -4.00 0.76
C LEU A 108 -14.01 -3.06 1.71
N ASP A 109 -14.73 -3.60 2.70
CA ASP A 109 -15.46 -2.76 3.65
C ASP A 109 -14.53 -1.80 4.41
N PHE A 110 -13.38 -2.29 4.88
CA PHE A 110 -12.42 -1.45 5.59
C PHE A 110 -11.79 -0.39 4.70
N LEU A 111 -11.56 -0.71 3.42
CA LEU A 111 -11.06 0.26 2.45
C LEU A 111 -12.10 1.34 2.16
N ASP A 112 -13.36 0.96 1.93
CA ASP A 112 -14.45 1.89 1.68
C ASP A 112 -14.66 2.84 2.88
N TRP A 113 -14.66 2.30 4.10
CA TRP A 113 -14.76 3.13 5.32
C TRP A 113 -13.56 4.06 5.51
N ALA A 114 -12.35 3.63 5.10
CA ALA A 114 -11.16 4.47 5.19
C ALA A 114 -11.23 5.65 4.20
N ILE A 115 -11.68 5.39 2.96
CA ILE A 115 -11.87 6.41 1.93
C ILE A 115 -12.97 7.40 2.34
N GLU A 116 -14.08 6.90 2.89
CA GLU A 116 -15.17 7.75 3.43
C GLU A 116 -14.66 8.67 4.56
N ALA A 117 -13.91 8.11 5.52
CA ALA A 117 -13.47 8.85 6.70
C ALA A 117 -12.28 9.79 6.43
N TYR A 118 -11.39 9.41 5.52
CA TYR A 118 -10.13 10.10 5.25
C TYR A 118 -9.84 10.24 3.73
N PRO A 119 -10.71 10.93 2.97
CA PRO A 119 -10.60 11.00 1.50
C PRO A 119 -9.32 11.69 1.02
N ASN A 120 -8.70 12.52 1.86
CA ASN A 120 -7.50 13.29 1.53
C ASN A 120 -6.21 12.72 2.16
N ASP A 121 -6.27 11.62 2.93
CA ASP A 121 -5.06 11.03 3.52
C ASP A 121 -4.30 10.25 2.43
N THR A 122 -3.08 10.70 2.14
CA THR A 122 -2.22 10.10 1.12
C THR A 122 -1.96 8.62 1.38
N ARG A 123 -1.83 8.17 2.64
CA ARG A 123 -1.54 6.76 2.93
C ARG A 123 -2.74 5.88 2.61
N ILE A 124 -3.96 6.37 2.85
CA ILE A 124 -5.19 5.66 2.46
C ILE A 124 -5.30 5.57 0.94
N LEU A 125 -5.01 6.65 0.23
CA LEU A 125 -4.93 6.65 -1.22
C LEU A 125 -3.93 5.61 -1.74
N GLU A 126 -2.72 5.57 -1.17
CA GLU A 126 -1.68 4.62 -1.61
C GLU A 126 -2.10 3.16 -1.36
N VAL A 127 -2.75 2.89 -0.23
CA VAL A 127 -3.33 1.57 0.06
C VAL A 127 -4.43 1.22 -0.95
N ASN A 128 -5.30 2.17 -1.31
CA ASN A 128 -6.34 1.97 -2.32
C ASN A 128 -5.72 1.60 -3.68
N ILE A 129 -4.74 2.36 -4.15
CA ILE A 129 -4.04 2.09 -5.42
C ILE A 129 -3.42 0.69 -5.37
N ASN A 130 -2.67 0.35 -4.32
CA ASN A 130 -2.04 -0.97 -4.18
C ASN A 130 -3.07 -2.12 -4.16
N PHE A 131 -4.19 -1.92 -3.47
CA PHE A 131 -5.28 -2.89 -3.42
C PHE A 131 -5.89 -3.12 -4.81
N LYS A 132 -6.13 -2.05 -5.57
CA LYS A 132 -6.67 -2.13 -6.94
C LYS A 132 -5.71 -2.80 -7.92
N LEU A 133 -4.40 -2.55 -7.80
CA LEU A 133 -3.38 -3.28 -8.57
C LEU A 133 -3.41 -4.79 -8.28
N THR A 134 -3.63 -5.18 -7.02
CA THR A 134 -3.65 -6.59 -6.58
C THR A 134 -4.92 -7.31 -7.03
N ASN A 135 -6.07 -6.64 -6.99
CA ASN A 135 -7.36 -7.22 -7.39
C ASN A 135 -7.66 -7.17 -8.89
N LYS A 136 -6.66 -6.82 -9.72
CA LYS A 136 -6.79 -6.70 -11.18
C LYS A 136 -7.74 -5.59 -11.66
N ASP A 137 -8.06 -4.63 -10.79
CA ASP A 137 -8.73 -3.37 -11.15
C ASP A 137 -7.70 -2.34 -11.66
N GLU A 138 -6.83 -2.75 -12.58
CA GLU A 138 -5.62 -1.99 -12.92
C GLU A 138 -5.91 -0.63 -13.56
N LEU A 139 -7.01 -0.49 -14.30
CA LEU A 139 -7.41 0.78 -14.91
C LEU A 139 -7.79 1.82 -13.85
N ILE A 140 -8.52 1.39 -12.81
CA ILE A 140 -8.90 2.25 -11.69
C ILE A 140 -7.65 2.65 -10.91
N ALA A 141 -6.75 1.70 -10.64
CA ALA A 141 -5.48 1.97 -9.97
C ALA A 141 -4.64 3.00 -10.75
N TYR A 142 -4.60 2.87 -12.08
CA TYR A 142 -3.86 3.77 -12.95
C TYR A 142 -4.42 5.18 -12.96
N GLU A 143 -5.74 5.38 -13.11
CA GLU A 143 -6.32 6.73 -13.08
C GLU A 143 -6.15 7.39 -11.71
N LEU A 144 -6.38 6.64 -10.62
CA LEU A 144 -6.12 7.14 -9.26
C LEU A 144 -4.67 7.55 -9.08
N PHE A 145 -3.71 6.76 -9.57
CA PHE A 145 -2.30 7.11 -9.51
C PHE A 145 -2.00 8.37 -10.33
N LYS A 146 -2.47 8.43 -11.58
CA LYS A 146 -2.24 9.55 -12.50
C LYS A 146 -2.74 10.87 -11.94
N GLU A 147 -3.95 10.89 -11.39
CA GLU A 147 -4.54 12.10 -10.79
C GLU A 147 -3.78 12.59 -9.54
N ASN A 148 -3.02 11.71 -8.91
CA ASN A 148 -2.42 11.95 -7.60
C ASN A 148 -0.89 11.75 -7.58
N ALA A 149 -0.26 11.68 -8.75
CA ALA A 149 1.15 11.30 -8.91
C ALA A 149 2.12 12.20 -8.13
N TYR A 150 1.77 13.49 -7.97
CA TYR A 150 2.58 14.49 -7.27
C TYR A 150 2.62 14.33 -5.74
N LYS A 151 1.67 13.59 -5.13
CA LYS A 151 1.58 13.44 -3.67
C LYS A 151 1.89 12.04 -3.16
N VAL A 152 2.03 11.07 -4.04
CA VAL A 152 2.32 9.68 -3.64
C VAL A 152 3.81 9.47 -3.34
N SER A 153 4.08 8.51 -2.46
CA SER A 153 5.41 8.17 -2.00
C SER A 153 6.31 7.60 -3.10
N SER A 154 7.63 7.74 -2.91
CA SER A 154 8.64 7.09 -3.75
C SER A 154 8.39 5.58 -3.89
N THR A 155 7.92 4.95 -2.81
CA THR A 155 7.62 3.51 -2.80
C THR A 155 6.48 3.15 -3.74
N LEU A 156 5.37 3.90 -3.71
CA LEU A 156 4.24 3.62 -4.60
C LEU A 156 4.62 3.83 -6.06
N TRP A 157 5.38 4.88 -6.38
CA TRP A 157 5.91 5.10 -7.73
C TRP A 157 6.63 3.86 -8.29
N LEU A 158 7.52 3.26 -7.49
CA LEU A 158 8.27 2.08 -7.91
C LEU A 158 7.36 0.84 -8.08
N ILE A 159 6.34 0.68 -7.22
CA ILE A 159 5.36 -0.40 -7.34
C ILE A 159 4.57 -0.26 -8.64
N VAL A 160 4.05 0.94 -8.93
CA VAL A 160 3.26 1.24 -10.12
C VAL A 160 4.07 0.98 -11.38
N ILE A 161 5.31 1.48 -11.44
CA ILE A 161 6.15 1.27 -12.63
C ILE A 161 6.50 -0.20 -12.83
N LYS A 162 6.85 -0.92 -11.76
CA LYS A 162 7.10 -2.35 -11.84
C LYS A 162 5.88 -3.11 -12.36
N TYR A 163 4.69 -2.73 -11.91
CA TYR A 163 3.43 -3.34 -12.34
C TYR A 163 3.16 -3.09 -13.83
N PHE A 164 3.33 -1.84 -14.29
CA PHE A 164 3.01 -1.43 -15.65
C PHE A 164 4.15 -1.60 -16.66
N LEU A 165 5.36 -2.01 -16.27
CA LEU A 165 6.56 -2.01 -17.12
C LEU A 165 6.36 -2.63 -18.52
N ASN A 166 5.56 -3.69 -18.62
CA ASN A 166 5.27 -4.41 -19.86
C ASN A 166 3.85 -4.17 -20.40
N LYS A 167 3.18 -3.10 -19.94
CA LYS A 167 1.81 -2.73 -20.30
C LYS A 167 1.79 -1.39 -21.04
N PRO A 168 0.76 -1.10 -21.87
CA PRO A 168 0.69 0.13 -22.66
C PRO A 168 0.82 1.43 -21.85
N GLN A 169 0.30 1.45 -20.62
CA GLN A 169 0.30 2.62 -19.74
C GLN A 169 1.70 3.10 -19.34
N ILE A 170 2.74 2.24 -19.46
CA ILE A 170 4.11 2.60 -19.07
C ILE A 170 4.64 3.83 -19.80
N TRP A 171 4.23 4.03 -21.05
CA TRP A 171 4.62 5.21 -21.84
C TRP A 171 4.22 6.49 -21.11
N HIS A 172 2.99 6.56 -20.63
CA HIS A 172 2.49 7.73 -19.92
C HIS A 172 3.15 7.87 -18.55
N ILE A 173 3.36 6.76 -17.83
CA ILE A 173 4.00 6.78 -16.52
C ILE A 173 5.44 7.29 -16.60
N PHE A 174 6.22 6.85 -17.61
CA PHE A 174 7.56 7.37 -17.82
C PHE A 174 7.56 8.84 -18.24
N ASN A 175 6.61 9.29 -19.07
CA ASN A 175 6.48 10.70 -19.39
C ASN A 175 6.16 11.55 -18.16
N MET A 176 5.30 11.08 -17.25
CA MET A 176 5.06 11.77 -15.98
C MET A 176 6.32 11.79 -15.10
N ALA A 177 7.07 10.68 -15.04
CA ALA A 177 8.25 10.58 -14.19
C ALA A 177 9.43 11.43 -14.70
N PHE A 178 9.66 11.51 -16.01
CA PHE A 178 10.85 12.13 -16.60
C PHE A 178 10.57 13.40 -17.43
N GLY A 179 9.31 13.67 -17.77
CA GLY A 179 8.91 14.83 -18.57
C GLY A 179 8.52 16.06 -17.76
N ASP A 180 8.06 15.89 -16.51
CA ASP A 180 7.76 17.00 -15.59
C ASP A 180 8.55 16.82 -14.29
N GLU A 181 9.41 17.79 -13.98
CA GLU A 181 10.27 17.71 -12.80
C GLU A 181 9.51 17.73 -11.48
N SER A 182 8.33 18.37 -11.45
CA SER A 182 7.52 18.59 -10.25
C SER A 182 6.69 17.38 -9.82
N VAL A 183 6.46 16.43 -10.73
CA VAL A 183 5.54 15.31 -10.51
C VAL A 183 6.22 14.14 -9.80
N CYS A 184 7.51 13.91 -10.06
CA CYS A 184 8.23 12.75 -9.54
C CYS A 184 9.57 13.17 -8.92
N CYS A 185 9.85 12.68 -7.71
CA CYS A 185 11.05 13.05 -6.99
C CYS A 185 12.32 12.45 -7.63
N ASN A 186 13.46 13.12 -7.42
CA ASN A 186 14.75 12.70 -7.98
C ASN A 186 15.21 11.32 -7.50
N GLU A 187 14.80 10.91 -6.30
CA GLU A 187 15.10 9.58 -5.77
C GLU A 187 14.50 8.46 -6.65
N VAL A 188 13.24 8.63 -7.05
CA VAL A 188 12.54 7.69 -7.92
C VAL A 188 13.14 7.71 -9.32
N LYS A 189 13.35 8.90 -9.90
CA LYS A 189 13.99 9.06 -11.21
C LYS A 189 15.34 8.36 -11.30
N LYS A 190 16.19 8.50 -10.26
CA LYS A 190 17.49 7.80 -10.16
C LYS A 190 17.30 6.29 -10.21
N LYS A 191 16.40 5.75 -9.39
CA LYS A 191 16.13 4.30 -9.33
C LYS A 191 15.58 3.71 -10.62
N LEU A 192 14.95 4.53 -11.46
CA LEU A 192 14.28 4.12 -12.71
C LEU A 192 15.04 4.46 -13.98
N ALA A 193 16.12 5.23 -13.87
CA ALA A 193 16.85 5.78 -15.01
C ALA A 193 17.26 4.67 -15.99
N LYS A 194 17.72 3.53 -15.46
CA LYS A 194 18.09 2.36 -16.25
C LYS A 194 16.90 1.77 -17.02
N GLU A 195 15.80 1.49 -16.34
CA GLU A 195 14.59 0.92 -16.92
C GLU A 195 14.03 1.84 -18.01
N TYR A 196 14.09 3.15 -17.79
CA TYR A 196 13.67 4.16 -18.75
C TYR A 196 14.54 4.16 -20.02
N LEU A 197 15.87 4.13 -19.89
CA LEU A 197 16.77 4.04 -21.05
C LEU A 197 16.54 2.76 -21.85
N LEU A 198 16.40 1.62 -21.17
CA LEU A 198 16.10 0.35 -21.83
C LEU A 198 14.76 0.41 -22.56
N TRP A 199 13.73 0.99 -21.94
CA TRP A 199 12.43 1.17 -22.57
C TRP A 199 12.48 2.10 -23.78
N LEU A 200 13.20 3.21 -23.73
CA LEU A 200 13.40 4.13 -24.87
C LEU A 200 14.08 3.40 -26.04
N SER A 201 15.18 2.70 -25.77
CA SER A 201 15.91 1.98 -26.82
C SER A 201 15.06 0.92 -27.53
N LYS A 202 14.12 0.28 -26.80
CA LYS A 202 13.26 -0.77 -27.32
C LYS A 202 12.01 -0.24 -28.05
N ASN A 203 11.41 0.86 -27.56
CA ASN A 203 10.08 1.31 -28.00
C ASN A 203 10.11 2.65 -28.77
N LYS A 204 11.24 3.34 -28.77
CA LYS A 204 11.46 4.60 -29.50
C LYS A 204 12.70 4.41 -30.37
N SER A 205 13.79 5.12 -30.10
CA SER A 205 15.07 4.95 -30.77
C SER A 205 16.23 4.93 -29.78
N LEU A 206 17.38 4.41 -30.24
CA LEU A 206 18.63 4.55 -29.49
C LEU A 206 19.01 6.02 -29.29
N ASN A 207 18.66 6.90 -30.22
CA ASN A 207 18.91 8.34 -30.09
C ASN A 207 18.12 8.98 -28.96
N ASP A 208 16.87 8.56 -28.75
CA ASP A 208 16.07 9.01 -27.61
C ASP A 208 16.71 8.57 -26.28
N ALA A 209 17.22 7.33 -26.23
CA ALA A 209 17.97 6.85 -25.07
C ALA A 209 19.25 7.65 -24.83
N ARG A 210 20.00 8.02 -25.87
CA ARG A 210 21.19 8.90 -25.76
C ARG A 210 20.82 10.27 -25.17
N ASN A 211 19.77 10.91 -25.69
CA ASN A 211 19.31 12.21 -25.21
C ASN A 211 18.88 12.16 -23.74
N ALA A 212 18.09 11.15 -23.37
CA ALA A 212 17.68 10.94 -21.99
C ALA A 212 18.88 10.67 -21.07
N TYR A 213 19.85 9.86 -21.52
CA TYR A 213 21.07 9.58 -20.77
C TYR A 213 21.86 10.86 -20.47
N LEU A 214 22.02 11.75 -21.46
CA LEU A 214 22.71 13.03 -21.27
C LEU A 214 22.02 13.88 -20.19
N LEU A 215 20.69 14.04 -20.26
CA LEU A 215 19.92 14.77 -19.25
C LEU A 215 20.07 14.16 -17.86
N LEU A 216 19.93 12.83 -17.76
CA LEU A 216 20.02 12.11 -16.50
C LEU A 216 21.42 12.18 -15.87
N ASN A 217 22.47 12.09 -16.69
CA ASN A 217 23.85 12.14 -16.21
C ASN A 217 24.28 13.56 -15.79
N THR A 218 23.66 14.59 -16.37
CA THR A 218 23.93 15.98 -15.98
C THR A 218 23.28 16.32 -14.63
N ASN A 219 22.10 15.76 -14.36
CA ASN A 219 21.32 16.02 -13.14
C ASN A 219 21.64 15.06 -11.98
N ASN A 220 22.15 13.87 -12.27
CA ASN A 220 22.53 12.87 -11.28
C ASN A 220 24.05 12.68 -11.33
N SER A 221 24.75 13.14 -10.30
CA SER A 221 26.17 12.88 -10.06
C SER A 221 26.56 11.44 -10.47
N CYS A 222 27.26 11.33 -11.61
CA CYS A 222 27.89 10.15 -12.23
C CYS A 222 27.48 8.77 -11.67
N ASP A 223 26.37 8.20 -12.16
CA ASP A 223 25.95 6.83 -11.84
C ASP A 223 26.60 5.81 -12.79
N ALA A 224 27.59 5.06 -12.30
CA ALA A 224 28.31 4.04 -13.07
C ALA A 224 27.37 2.94 -13.65
N SER A 225 26.25 2.65 -12.98
CA SER A 225 25.28 1.66 -13.46
C SER A 225 24.53 2.14 -14.70
N LEU A 226 24.28 3.46 -14.77
CA LEU A 226 23.65 4.11 -15.90
C LEU A 226 24.61 4.14 -17.10
N CYS A 227 25.87 4.52 -16.88
CA CYS A 227 26.93 4.46 -17.90
C CYS A 227 27.07 3.05 -18.49
N LYS A 228 27.13 2.02 -17.64
CA LYS A 228 27.23 0.62 -18.07
C LYS A 228 26.02 0.20 -18.91
N THR A 229 24.83 0.67 -18.57
CA THR A 229 23.62 0.39 -19.34
C THR A 229 23.71 1.02 -20.74
N MET A 230 24.14 2.29 -20.82
CA MET A 230 24.28 2.98 -22.09
C MET A 230 25.34 2.31 -22.99
N VAL A 231 26.52 1.97 -22.45
CA VAL A 231 27.57 1.24 -23.19
C VAL A 231 27.06 -0.09 -23.75
N ASN A 232 26.28 -0.83 -22.97
CA ASN A 232 25.70 -2.09 -23.43
C ASN A 232 24.70 -1.90 -24.58
N LEU A 233 23.92 -0.82 -24.57
CA LEU A 233 23.00 -0.49 -25.66
C LEU A 233 23.76 -0.15 -26.94
N GLU A 234 24.82 0.66 -26.84
CA GLU A 234 25.68 1.03 -27.98
C GLU A 234 26.36 -0.19 -28.61
N ASN A 235 26.98 -1.06 -27.78
CA ASN A 235 27.65 -2.25 -28.27
C ASN A 235 26.70 -3.20 -29.01
N ARG A 236 25.46 -3.34 -28.52
CA ARG A 236 24.44 -4.16 -29.19
C ARG A 236 24.05 -3.59 -30.54
N GLN A 237 23.92 -2.26 -30.64
CA GLN A 237 23.63 -1.62 -31.92
C GLN A 237 24.77 -1.82 -32.93
N GLN A 238 26.01 -1.67 -32.48
CA GLN A 238 27.18 -1.89 -33.33
C GLN A 238 27.22 -3.30 -33.93
N ILE A 239 26.88 -4.33 -33.14
CA ILE A 239 26.79 -5.72 -33.62
C ILE A 239 25.71 -5.88 -34.69
N ILE A 240 24.54 -5.24 -34.51
CA ILE A 240 23.45 -5.26 -35.49
C ILE A 240 23.87 -4.57 -36.79
N ASP A 241 24.56 -3.44 -36.69
CA ASP A 241 24.99 -2.67 -37.87
C ASP A 241 26.05 -3.43 -38.68
N VAL A 242 27.02 -4.05 -38.00
CA VAL A 242 28.05 -4.88 -38.65
C VAL A 242 27.44 -6.13 -39.31
N SER A 243 26.50 -6.81 -38.64
CA SER A 243 25.84 -7.99 -39.21
C SER A 243 24.96 -7.66 -40.42
N ARG A 244 24.28 -6.50 -40.43
CA ARG A 244 23.54 -6.01 -41.60
C ARG A 244 24.44 -5.73 -42.79
N LEU A 245 25.60 -5.12 -42.58
CA LEU A 245 26.59 -4.88 -43.64
C LEU A 245 27.10 -6.21 -44.25
N GLY A 246 27.35 -7.22 -43.42
CA GLY A 246 27.73 -8.56 -43.89
C GLY A 246 26.65 -9.26 -44.71
N SER A 247 25.36 -9.01 -44.44
CA SER A 247 24.24 -9.61 -45.19
C SER A 247 23.93 -8.93 -46.53
N ILE A 248 24.44 -7.72 -46.78
CA ILE A 248 24.28 -6.99 -48.05
C ILE A 248 25.40 -7.33 -49.03
N LEU A 249 26.49 -7.95 -48.56
CA LEU A 249 27.69 -8.30 -49.33
C LEU A 249 27.67 -9.75 -49.87
N HIS A 250 26.53 -10.44 -49.78
CA HIS A 250 26.26 -11.76 -50.37
C HIS A 250 25.03 -11.71 -51.28
#